data_AF-F8UHF6-F1
#
_entry.id   AF-F8UHF6-F1
#
_cell.length_a   1.000
_cell.length_b   1.000
_cell.length_c   1.000
_cell.angle_alpha   90.00
_cell.angle_beta   90.00
_cell.angle_gamma   90.00
#
_symmetry.space_group_name_H-M   'P 1'
#
loop_
_entity.id
_entity.type
_entity.pdbx_description
1 polymer ?
#
loop_
_entity_poly.entity_id
_entity_poly.type
_entity_poly.pdbx_seq_one_letter_code
_entity_poly.pdbx_strand_id
1 'polypeptide(L)'
;MRHFRAESFSFFEPAPQTFDILVEKTKYAKNMHCIKTAVGAKEEEKIMLVDDYSPASSLLPYEPIALEEYPFLGKQRNVKVHVKPLDVVMTDNKIP
;
A
#
# COMPACT_ATOMS: atom_id res chain seq x y z
N MET A 1 14.86 -17.49 -23.03
CA MET A 1 13.92 -16.82 -22.11
C MET A 1 13.91 -17.58 -20.80
N ARG A 2 14.25 -16.92 -19.67
CA ARG A 2 14.17 -17.59 -18.36
C ARG A 2 12.71 -17.86 -18.05
N HIS A 3 12.34 -19.13 -17.88
CA HIS A 3 11.08 -19.53 -17.29
C HIS A 3 11.07 -19.06 -15.83
N PHE A 4 10.56 -17.86 -15.57
CA PHE A 4 10.10 -17.53 -14.23
C PHE A 4 9.02 -18.56 -13.91
N ARG A 5 9.19 -19.32 -12.82
CA ARG A 5 8.06 -20.04 -12.23
C ARG A 5 6.94 -19.03 -12.07
N ALA A 6 5.70 -19.43 -12.35
CA ALA A 6 4.52 -18.60 -12.12
C ALA A 6 4.34 -18.43 -10.60
N GLU A 7 5.22 -17.65 -9.99
CA GLU A 7 5.16 -17.26 -8.59
C GLU A 7 3.99 -16.27 -8.46
N SER A 8 3.15 -16.50 -7.47
CA SER A 8 2.09 -15.57 -7.12
C SER A 8 2.69 -14.42 -6.30
N PHE A 9 2.38 -13.20 -6.70
CA PHE A 9 2.80 -11.97 -6.01
C PHE A 9 1.59 -11.34 -5.33
N SER A 10 1.75 -10.99 -4.06
CA SER A 10 0.74 -10.26 -3.29
C SER A 10 1.24 -8.86 -2.98
N PHE A 11 0.49 -7.86 -3.41
CA PHE A 11 0.80 -6.45 -3.21
C PHE A 11 -0.18 -5.85 -2.20
N PHE A 12 0.36 -5.24 -1.15
CA PHE A 12 -0.43 -4.55 -0.13
C PHE A 12 -0.34 -3.05 -0.35
N GLU A 13 -1.47 -2.41 -0.63
CA GLU A 13 -1.54 -0.97 -0.86
C GLU A 13 -2.78 -0.39 -0.16
N PRO A 14 -2.64 0.27 1.00
CA PRO A 14 -3.75 0.86 1.72
C PRO A 14 -4.31 2.14 1.09
N ALA A 15 -3.54 2.87 0.26
CA ALA A 15 -3.94 4.16 -0.29
C ALA A 15 -4.96 3.95 -1.42
N PRO A 16 -6.19 4.48 -1.33
CA PRO A 16 -7.26 4.15 -2.28
C PRO A 16 -6.90 4.39 -3.74
N GLN A 17 -6.39 5.57 -4.08
CA GLN A 17 -6.08 5.90 -5.48
C GLN A 17 -4.88 5.10 -6.00
N THR A 18 -3.83 4.92 -5.18
CA THR A 18 -2.67 4.11 -5.55
C THR A 18 -3.07 2.65 -5.76
N PHE A 19 -3.94 2.12 -4.90
CA PHE A 19 -4.51 0.77 -5.03
C PHE A 19 -5.28 0.61 -6.34
N ASP A 20 -6.16 1.55 -6.68
CA ASP A 20 -6.96 1.48 -7.90
C ASP A 20 -6.07 1.49 -9.16
N ILE A 21 -5.01 2.32 -9.16
CA ILE A 21 -4.00 2.35 -10.23
C ILE A 21 -3.25 1.00 -10.29
N LEU A 22 -2.88 0.44 -9.14
CA LEU A 22 -2.16 -0.82 -9.06
C LEU A 22 -3.01 -1.96 -9.64
N VAL A 23 -4.28 -2.08 -9.25
CA VAL A 23 -5.23 -3.06 -9.79
C VAL A 23 -5.38 -2.93 -11.30
N GLU A 24 -5.55 -1.70 -11.80
CA GLU A 24 -5.70 -1.45 -13.22
C GLU A 24 -4.45 -1.87 -14.02
N LYS A 25 -3.26 -1.65 -13.46
CA LYS A 25 -1.98 -2.06 -14.08
C LYS A 25 -1.72 -3.56 -14.03
N THR A 26 -2.26 -4.25 -13.03
CA THR A 26 -2.05 -5.70 -12.83
C THR A 26 -3.20 -6.57 -13.33
N LYS A 27 -4.30 -5.98 -13.82
CA LYS A 27 -5.54 -6.70 -14.18
C LYS A 27 -5.37 -7.86 -15.17
N TYR A 28 -4.35 -7.83 -16.03
CA TYR A 28 -4.07 -8.90 -16.99
C TYR A 28 -3.08 -9.96 -16.48
N ALA A 29 -2.43 -9.70 -15.34
CA ALA A 29 -1.46 -10.59 -14.72
C ALA A 29 -2.14 -11.50 -13.69
N LYS A 30 -2.47 -12.73 -14.09
CA LYS A 30 -3.22 -13.69 -13.25
C LYS A 30 -2.51 -14.12 -11.95
N ASN A 31 -1.19 -13.92 -11.88
CA ASN A 31 -0.37 -14.24 -10.73
C ASN A 31 -0.11 -13.02 -9.82
N MET A 32 -0.77 -11.89 -10.05
CA MET A 32 -0.64 -10.69 -9.22
C MET A 32 -1.95 -10.43 -8.49
N HIS A 33 -1.88 -10.34 -7.16
CA HIS A 33 -3.02 -10.14 -6.29
C HIS A 33 -2.82 -8.83 -5.51
N CYS A 34 -3.76 -7.90 -5.64
CA CYS A 34 -3.71 -6.62 -4.95
C CYS A 34 -4.67 -6.66 -3.75
N ILE A 35 -4.18 -6.28 -2.57
CA ILE A 35 -4.94 -6.26 -1.33
C ILE A 35 -4.91 -4.84 -0.74
N LYS A 36 -6.09 -4.27 -0.53
CA LYS A 36 -6.27 -2.90 -0.03
C LYS A 36 -6.18 -2.85 1.50
N THR A 37 -5.00 -3.12 2.04
CA THR A 37 -4.76 -3.10 3.49
C THR A 37 -3.35 -2.67 3.79
N ALA A 38 -3.15 -2.04 4.95
CA ALA A 38 -1.83 -1.92 5.54
C ALA A 38 -1.54 -3.20 6.35
N VAL A 39 -0.27 -3.58 6.40
CA VAL A 39 0.19 -4.72 7.20
C VAL A 39 0.96 -4.19 8.41
N GLY A 40 0.66 -4.73 9.60
CA GLY A 40 1.28 -4.30 10.85
C GLY A 40 1.30 -5.38 11.91
N ALA A 41 1.71 -5.03 13.14
CA ALA A 41 1.85 -6.00 14.23
C ALA A 41 0.53 -6.40 14.90
N LYS A 42 -0.52 -5.57 14.77
CA LYS A 42 -1.83 -5.78 15.38
C LYS A 42 -2.92 -5.19 14.48
N GLU A 43 -4.15 -5.61 14.72
CA GLU A 43 -5.30 -5.01 14.07
C GLU A 43 -5.61 -3.64 14.67
N GLU A 44 -5.67 -2.62 13.81
CA GLU A 44 -5.96 -1.25 14.22
C GLU A 44 -6.42 -0.39 13.03
N GLU A 45 -7.11 0.70 13.31
CA GLU A 45 -7.37 1.75 12.32
C GLU A 45 -6.36 2.87 12.52
N LYS A 46 -5.74 3.33 11.43
CA LYS A 46 -4.80 4.46 11.45
C LYS A 46 -5.18 5.52 10.44
N ILE A 47 -4.75 6.74 10.73
CA ILE A 47 -4.72 7.81 9.75
C ILE A 47 -3.42 7.67 8.98
N MET A 48 -3.54 7.51 7.67
CA MET A 48 -2.43 7.57 6.74
C MET A 48 -2.43 8.92 6.06
N LEU A 49 -1.24 9.47 5.91
CA LEU A 49 -0.99 10.69 5.18
C LEU A 49 -0.73 10.31 3.72
N VAL A 50 -1.50 10.88 2.80
CA VAL A 50 -1.34 10.65 1.36
C VAL A 50 -1.06 12.00 0.71
N ASP A 51 0.07 12.12 0.02
CA ASP A 51 0.40 13.37 -0.67
C ASP A 51 -0.53 13.60 -1.87
N ASP A 52 -0.86 14.87 -2.10
CA ASP A 52 -1.74 15.25 -3.21
C ASP A 52 -1.00 15.29 -4.56
N TYR A 53 0.32 15.53 -4.53
CA TYR A 53 1.13 15.77 -5.74
C TYR A 53 2.02 14.59 -6.14
N SER A 54 2.07 13.55 -5.32
CA SER A 54 2.89 12.36 -5.58
C SER A 54 2.16 11.10 -5.10
N PRO A 55 2.50 9.91 -5.60
CA PRO A 55 1.93 8.65 -5.11
C PRO A 55 2.46 8.26 -3.72
N ALA A 56 3.22 9.14 -3.05
CA ALA A 56 3.74 8.86 -1.72
C ALA A 56 2.62 8.84 -0.68
N SER A 57 2.71 7.87 0.22
CA SER A 57 1.84 7.79 1.38
C SER A 57 2.61 7.20 2.55
N SER A 58 2.27 7.63 3.76
CA SER A 58 2.95 7.21 4.97
C SER A 58 1.99 7.10 6.15
N LEU A 59 2.16 6.05 6.94
CA LEU A 59 1.53 5.92 8.26
C LEU A 59 2.27 6.74 9.33
N LEU A 60 3.48 7.20 9.03
CA LEU A 60 4.31 8.03 9.89
C LEU A 60 4.34 9.47 9.36
N PRO A 61 4.38 10.47 10.24
CA PRO A 61 4.64 11.84 9.81
C PRO A 61 6.00 11.93 9.12
N TYR A 62 6.13 12.87 8.18
CA TYR A 62 7.43 13.19 7.60
C TYR A 62 8.32 13.87 8.64
N GLU A 63 9.59 13.48 8.66
CA GLU A 63 10.61 14.19 9.41
C GLU A 63 10.76 15.61 8.86
N PRO A 64 11.05 16.63 9.71
CA PRO A 64 11.18 18.01 9.27
C PRO A 64 12.17 18.22 8.11
N ILE A 65 13.29 17.48 8.11
CA ILE A 65 14.30 17.54 7.05
C ILE A 65 13.75 17.10 5.68
N ALA A 66 12.83 16.14 5.65
CA ALA A 66 12.22 15.69 4.41
C ALA A 66 11.29 16.76 3.82
N LEU A 67 10.61 17.52 4.68
CA LEU A 67 9.77 18.65 4.26
C LEU A 67 10.60 19.83 3.76
N GLU A 68 11.81 20.02 4.29
CA GLU A 68 12.76 21.04 3.83
C GLU A 68 13.36 20.69 2.47
N GLU A 69 13.82 19.44 2.30
CA GLU A 69 14.41 18.96 1.03
C GLU A 69 13.35 18.79 -0.08
N TYR A 70 12.13 18.41 0.27
CA TYR A 70 11.05 18.14 -0.67
C TYR A 70 9.79 18.92 -0.28
N PRO A 71 9.71 20.22 -0.62
CA PRO A 71 8.60 21.09 -0.20
C PRO A 71 7.22 20.72 -0.80
N PHE A 72 7.21 19.80 -1.76
CA PHE A 72 5.97 19.22 -2.28
C PHE A 72 5.39 18.14 -1.37
N LEU A 73 6.18 17.61 -0.43
CA LEU A 73 5.69 16.78 0.67
C LEU A 73 4.98 17.67 1.71
N GLY A 74 4.00 17.10 2.40
CA GLY A 74 3.30 17.78 3.51
C GLY A 74 2.01 18.50 3.12
N LYS A 75 1.67 18.56 1.82
CA LYS A 75 0.29 18.79 1.38
C LYS A 75 -0.41 17.45 1.23
N GLN A 76 -1.02 17.05 2.33
CA GLN A 76 -1.54 15.70 2.51
C GLN A 76 -3.02 15.72 2.84
N ARG A 77 -3.71 14.68 2.36
CA ARG A 77 -5.03 14.31 2.86
C ARG A 77 -4.90 13.16 3.85
N ASN A 78 -5.78 13.18 4.84
CA ASN A 78 -5.90 12.12 5.82
C ASN A 78 -6.83 11.04 5.28
N VAL A 79 -6.31 9.82 5.16
CA VAL A 79 -7.10 8.66 4.77
C VAL A 79 -7.13 7.69 5.94
N LYS A 80 -8.34 7.28 6.34
CA LYS A 80 -8.50 6.22 7.34
C LYS A 80 -8.23 4.87 6.67
N VAL A 81 -7.27 4.13 7.21
CA VAL A 81 -6.87 2.82 6.68
C VAL A 81 -6.94 1.76 7.77
N HIS A 82 -7.22 0.53 7.35
CA HIS A 82 -7.20 -0.63 8.22
C HIS A 82 -5.82 -1.27 8.15
N VAL A 83 -5.23 -1.49 9.33
CA VAL A 83 -3.99 -2.22 9.52
C VAL A 83 -4.36 -3.60 10.04
N LYS A 84 -3.83 -4.66 9.43
CA LYS A 84 -4.02 -6.04 9.87
C LYS A 84 -2.68 -6.78 9.99
N PRO A 85 -2.57 -7.76 10.90
CA PRO A 85 -1.44 -8.70 10.90
C PRO A 85 -1.33 -9.46 9.57
N LEU A 86 -0.09 -9.75 9.15
CA LEU A 86 0.16 -10.39 7.85
C LEU A 86 -0.51 -11.76 7.75
N ASP A 87 -0.42 -12.57 8.80
CA ASP A 87 -1.03 -13.90 8.91
C ASP A 87 -2.56 -13.84 8.77
N VAL A 88 -3.20 -12.84 9.38
CA VAL A 88 -4.64 -12.60 9.24
C VAL A 88 -4.98 -12.25 7.79
N VAL A 89 -4.23 -11.34 7.16
CA VAL A 89 -4.46 -10.95 5.77
C VAL A 89 -4.25 -12.13 4.81
N MET A 90 -3.21 -12.92 5.02
CA MET A 90 -2.93 -14.12 4.21
C MET A 90 -4.05 -15.14 4.33
N THR A 91 -4.54 -15.39 5.55
CA THR A 91 -5.67 -16.29 5.81
C THR A 91 -6.95 -15.80 5.14
N ASP A 92 -7.31 -14.54 5.33
CA ASP A 92 -8.52 -13.91 4.74
C ASP A 92 -8.53 -14.00 3.21
N ASN A 93 -7.35 -13.88 2.58
CA ASN A 93 -7.19 -13.85 1.12
C ASN A 93 -6.78 -15.19 0.52
N LYS A 94 -6.69 -16.26 1.31
CA LYS A 94 -6.26 -17.61 0.87
C LYS A 94 -4.91 -17.59 0.16
N ILE A 95 -4.00 -16.73 0.61
CA ILE A 95 -2.62 -16.68 0.13
C ILE A 95 -1.85 -17.77 0.88
N PRO A 96 -1.16 -18.68 0.17
CA PRO A 96 -0.36 -19.74 0.79
C PRO A 96 0.84 -19.22 1.58
#